data_AF-A0A2K3NN87-F1
#
_entry.id   AF-A0A2K3NN87-F1
#
_cell.length_a   1.000
_cell.length_b   1.000
_cell.length_c   1.000
_cell.angle_alpha   90.00
_cell.angle_beta   90.00
_cell.angle_gamma   90.00
#
_symmetry.space_group_name_H-M   'P 1'
#
loop_
_entity.id
_entity.type
_entity.pdbx_description
1 polymer ?
#
loop_
_entity_poly.entity_id
_entity_poly.type
_entity_poly.pdbx_seq_one_letter_code
_entity_poly.pdbx_strand_id
1 'polypeptide(L)'
;MQSKLCNLKGKGPRELVSYKEEATEMGGYFILNGLERFIRPIIMPKRNYPMSTVRSSFSDRREGYTDKAVVIRCVRADQTSLTVKLYYLSNGSARLGFWVQGREYMLPVGILLKALIDTTDREIYANLTSYYNEKYEKGKGVVGTPRIGDRAQIILDELHDLSLFTRLQCLQYIGEHFQPIMRELRNESHYIVADAVLNDYILVHLKNNFDKFNLLIFMLQKLFSLIDHTSVPDNPDSLQNQEILLPGHLITIYLKFSIKLLWCSASVLSSEGI
;
A
#
# COMPACT_ATOMS: atom_id res chain seq x y z
N MET A 1 -29.22 10.16 10.09
CA MET A 1 -29.95 10.51 11.33
C MET A 1 -29.03 10.39 12.55
N GLN A 2 -29.27 11.19 13.60
CA GLN A 2 -28.52 11.27 14.87
C GLN A 2 -26.98 11.44 14.79
N SER A 3 -26.46 11.91 13.65
CA SER A 3 -25.05 12.25 13.50
C SER A 3 -24.75 13.66 14.04
N LYS A 4 -23.46 14.05 14.06
CA LYS A 4 -23.04 15.39 14.51
C LYS A 4 -23.72 16.56 13.76
N LEU A 5 -24.14 16.33 12.52
CA LEU A 5 -24.77 17.32 11.63
C LEU A 5 -26.30 17.17 11.57
N CYS A 6 -26.87 16.21 12.31
CA CYS A 6 -28.31 16.00 12.34
C CYS A 6 -28.95 16.89 13.40
N ASN A 7 -30.11 17.48 13.08
CA ASN A 7 -30.87 18.31 14.02
C ASN A 7 -31.34 17.55 15.26
N LEU A 8 -31.42 16.21 15.20
CA LEU A 8 -31.85 15.35 16.31
C LEU A 8 -30.72 15.00 17.29
N LYS A 9 -29.50 15.48 17.05
CA LYS A 9 -28.34 15.15 17.87
C LYS A 9 -28.53 15.63 19.31
N GLY A 10 -28.40 14.70 20.27
CA GLY A 10 -28.43 15.00 21.70
C GLY A 10 -29.80 15.36 22.26
N LYS A 11 -30.88 15.21 21.47
CA LYS A 11 -32.24 15.38 21.95
C LYS A 11 -32.64 14.21 22.85
N GLY A 12 -33.31 14.53 23.95
CA GLY A 12 -33.86 13.51 24.85
C GLY A 12 -35.15 12.88 24.28
N PRO A 13 -35.63 11.75 24.86
CA PRO A 13 -36.81 11.03 24.36
C PRO A 13 -38.07 11.90 24.22
N ARG A 14 -38.33 12.79 25.18
CA ARG A 14 -39.50 13.69 25.15
C ARG A 14 -39.42 14.72 24.01
N GLU A 15 -38.21 15.20 23.72
CA GLU A 15 -37.99 16.12 22.62
C GLU A 15 -38.15 15.39 21.29
N LEU A 16 -37.59 14.18 21.13
CA LEU A 16 -37.76 13.39 19.91
C LEU A 16 -39.24 13.21 19.54
N VAL A 17 -40.08 12.86 20.53
CA VAL A 17 -41.53 12.75 20.33
C VAL A 17 -42.16 14.08 19.89
N SER A 18 -41.70 15.22 20.43
CA SER A 18 -42.21 16.53 20.00
C SER A 18 -41.78 16.91 18.58
N TYR A 19 -40.65 16.37 18.10
CA TYR A 19 -40.22 16.44 16.71
C TYR A 19 -40.86 15.38 15.80
N LYS A 20 -41.83 14.60 16.29
CA LYS A 20 -42.50 13.50 15.58
C LYS A 20 -41.57 12.33 15.21
N GLU A 21 -40.51 12.16 15.99
CA GLU A 21 -39.59 11.04 15.88
C GLU A 21 -39.89 10.00 16.98
N GLU A 22 -39.36 8.79 16.82
CA GLU A 22 -39.47 7.76 17.84
C GLU A 22 -38.68 8.13 19.11
N ALA A 23 -39.25 7.83 20.28
CA ALA A 23 -38.63 8.15 21.58
C ALA A 23 -37.27 7.46 21.78
N THR A 24 -37.05 6.31 21.12
CA THR A 24 -35.84 5.49 21.15
C THR A 24 -35.13 5.43 19.79
N GLU A 25 -35.34 6.45 18.94
CA GLU A 25 -34.64 6.54 17.65
C GLU A 25 -33.13 6.36 17.85
N MET A 26 -32.52 5.47 17.08
CA MET A 26 -31.09 5.13 17.18
C MET A 26 -30.24 5.82 16.11
N GLY A 27 -30.85 6.21 15.00
CA GLY A 27 -30.21 6.79 13.84
C GLY A 27 -29.24 5.83 13.14
N GLY A 28 -28.19 6.38 12.53
CA GLY A 28 -27.19 5.58 11.79
C GLY A 28 -27.57 5.21 10.35
N TYR A 29 -28.77 5.56 9.90
CA TYR A 29 -29.22 5.46 8.51
C TYR A 29 -29.33 6.83 7.83
N PHE A 30 -29.55 6.80 6.51
CA PHE A 30 -29.76 7.94 5.63
C PHE A 30 -31.17 7.90 5.07
N ILE A 31 -31.77 9.07 4.85
CA ILE A 31 -33.06 9.19 4.17
C ILE A 31 -32.77 9.66 2.75
N LEU A 32 -33.16 8.85 1.76
CA LEU A 32 -32.95 9.12 0.34
C LEU A 32 -34.28 8.99 -0.38
N ASN A 33 -34.81 10.11 -0.89
CA ASN A 33 -36.11 10.19 -1.56
C ASN A 33 -37.25 9.59 -0.72
N GLY A 34 -37.27 9.87 0.58
CA GLY A 34 -38.28 9.35 1.52
C GLY A 34 -38.07 7.90 1.96
N LEU A 35 -37.02 7.22 1.50
CA LEU A 35 -36.68 5.86 1.91
C LEU A 35 -35.50 5.87 2.90
N GLU A 36 -35.63 5.10 3.97
CA GLU A 36 -34.54 4.83 4.89
C GLU A 36 -33.57 3.81 4.29
N ARG A 37 -32.29 4.18 4.24
CA ARG A 37 -31.22 3.34 3.74
C ARG A 37 -30.05 3.37 4.69
N PHE A 38 -29.49 2.21 5.01
CA PHE A 38 -28.26 2.11 5.76
C PHE A 38 -27.16 1.53 4.89
N ILE A 39 -25.92 1.96 5.16
CA ILE A 39 -24.74 1.43 4.48
C ILE A 39 -24.23 0.29 5.36
N ARG A 40 -24.06 -0.89 4.77
CA ARG A 40 -23.51 -2.05 5.49
C ARG A 40 -22.01 -1.88 5.71
N PRO A 41 -21.48 -2.16 6.91
CA PRO A 41 -20.04 -2.28 7.12
C PRO A 41 -19.46 -3.38 6.22
N ILE A 42 -18.22 -3.19 5.76
CA ILE A 42 -17.55 -4.12 4.83
C ILE A 42 -16.33 -4.71 5.52
N ILE A 43 -16.17 -6.03 5.47
CA ILE A 43 -14.96 -6.70 5.96
C ILE A 43 -13.85 -6.51 4.92
N MET A 44 -12.68 -6.07 5.39
CA MET A 44 -11.48 -5.83 4.58
C MET A 44 -10.26 -6.49 5.21
N PRO A 45 -9.18 -6.71 4.43
CA PRO A 45 -7.88 -7.05 5.01
C PRO A 45 -7.42 -6.01 6.01
N LYS A 46 -6.76 -6.47 7.07
CA LYS A 46 -6.18 -5.64 8.12
C LYS A 46 -5.25 -4.57 7.54
N ARG A 47 -5.44 -3.33 7.99
CA ARG A 47 -4.57 -2.21 7.58
C ARG A 47 -3.15 -2.36 8.09
N ASN A 48 -2.19 -1.91 7.28
CA ASN A 48 -0.77 -1.75 7.60
C ASN A 48 -0.09 -3.00 8.18
N TYR A 49 -0.60 -4.18 7.82
CA TYR A 49 -0.03 -5.47 8.23
C TYR A 49 0.38 -6.27 6.97
N PRO A 50 1.67 -6.63 6.83
CA PRO A 50 2.13 -7.42 5.69
C PRO A 50 1.73 -8.89 5.88
N MET A 51 0.84 -9.39 5.02
CA MET A 51 0.33 -10.76 5.07
C MET A 51 1.05 -11.65 4.06
N SER A 52 1.59 -12.78 4.53
CA SER A 52 2.11 -13.86 3.68
C SER A 52 0.96 -14.57 3.00
N THR A 53 0.89 -14.54 1.68
CA THR A 53 -0.23 -15.08 0.91
C THR A 53 0.27 -16.08 -0.14
N VAL A 54 -0.41 -17.22 -0.23
CA VAL A 54 -0.22 -18.20 -1.31
C VAL A 54 -1.50 -18.24 -2.14
N ARG A 55 -1.40 -17.90 -3.43
CA ARG A 55 -2.53 -17.91 -4.38
C ARG A 55 -2.03 -18.32 -5.76
N SER A 56 -2.67 -19.33 -6.36
CA SER A 56 -2.39 -19.77 -7.73
C SER A 56 -2.50 -18.63 -8.75
N SER A 57 -3.45 -17.71 -8.57
CA SER A 57 -3.60 -16.52 -9.43
C SER A 57 -2.36 -15.62 -9.53
N PHE A 58 -1.35 -15.80 -8.66
CA PHE A 58 -0.10 -15.05 -8.74
C PHE A 58 0.85 -15.63 -9.79
N SER A 59 0.88 -16.95 -10.00
CA SER A 59 1.70 -17.57 -11.06
C SER A 59 1.16 -17.27 -12.46
N ASP A 60 -0.16 -17.11 -12.59
CA ASP A 60 -0.82 -16.86 -13.89
C ASP A 60 -0.55 -15.47 -14.47
N ARG A 61 0.12 -14.59 -13.71
CA ARG A 61 0.32 -13.18 -14.08
C ARG A 61 1.30 -13.01 -15.22
N ARG A 62 2.48 -13.63 -15.08
CA ARG A 62 3.59 -13.58 -16.02
C ARG A 62 4.47 -14.80 -15.81
N GLU A 63 5.15 -15.18 -16.87
CA GLU A 63 6.17 -16.23 -16.81
C GLU A 63 7.23 -15.89 -15.75
N GLY A 64 7.64 -16.90 -14.98
CA GLY A 64 8.59 -16.76 -13.88
C GLY A 64 8.00 -16.27 -12.56
N TYR A 65 6.69 -16.02 -12.45
CA TYR A 65 6.05 -15.71 -11.17
C TYR A 65 5.70 -16.97 -10.39
N THR A 66 5.85 -16.89 -9.07
CA THR A 66 5.40 -17.95 -8.16
C THR A 66 4.02 -17.65 -7.58
N ASP A 67 3.45 -18.63 -6.90
CA ASP A 67 2.19 -18.53 -6.17
C ASP A 67 2.32 -17.78 -4.82
N LYS A 68 3.54 -17.37 -4.44
CA LYS A 68 3.85 -16.77 -3.13
C LYS A 68 4.07 -15.25 -3.25
N ALA A 69 3.42 -14.49 -2.37
CA ALA A 69 3.61 -13.05 -2.25
C ALA A 69 3.36 -12.54 -0.82
N VAL A 70 3.94 -11.41 -0.46
CA VAL A 70 3.58 -10.65 0.75
C VAL A 70 2.72 -9.45 0.35
N VAL A 71 1.51 -9.36 0.90
CA VAL A 71 0.51 -8.34 0.54
C VAL A 71 0.24 -7.43 1.74
N ILE A 72 0.30 -6.12 1.53
CA ILE A 72 -0.01 -5.13 2.57
C ILE A 72 -1.03 -4.11 2.07
N ARG A 73 -2.09 -3.88 2.85
CA ARG A 73 -3.05 -2.80 2.62
C ARG A 73 -2.62 -1.57 3.43
N CYS A 74 -2.02 -0.59 2.76
CA CYS A 74 -1.57 0.66 3.36
C CYS A 74 -2.73 1.65 3.42
N VAL A 75 -3.06 2.14 4.61
CA VAL A 75 -4.17 3.09 4.81
C VAL A 75 -3.64 4.43 5.30
N ARG A 76 -4.00 5.51 4.59
CA ARG A 76 -3.67 6.89 4.94
C ARG A 76 -4.55 7.40 6.09
N ALA A 77 -4.19 8.55 6.66
CA ALA A 77 -4.98 9.20 7.72
C ALA A 77 -6.43 9.53 7.28
N ASP A 78 -6.64 9.81 6.00
CA ASP A 78 -7.95 10.07 5.39
C ASP A 78 -8.77 8.82 5.03
N GLN A 79 -8.34 7.64 5.49
CA GLN A 79 -8.92 6.33 5.23
C GLN A 79 -8.81 5.83 3.77
N THR A 80 -8.20 6.58 2.86
CA THR A 80 -7.87 6.04 1.54
C THR A 80 -6.80 4.96 1.67
N SER A 81 -6.99 3.86 0.96
CA SER A 81 -6.09 2.71 1.06
C SER A 81 -5.53 2.32 -0.30
N LEU A 82 -4.25 1.92 -0.30
CA LEU A 82 -3.58 1.31 -1.43
C LEU A 82 -3.01 -0.04 -1.02
N THR A 83 -3.17 -1.03 -1.90
CA THR A 83 -2.62 -2.35 -1.69
C THR A 83 -1.32 -2.49 -2.46
N VAL A 84 -0.25 -2.84 -1.76
CA VAL A 84 1.06 -3.15 -2.32
C VAL A 84 1.31 -4.65 -2.16
N LYS A 85 1.87 -5.26 -3.20
CA LYS A 85 2.15 -6.71 -3.22
C LYS A 85 3.62 -6.94 -3.59
N LEU A 86 4.31 -7.74 -2.81
CA LEU A 86 5.69 -8.12 -3.08
C LEU A 86 5.69 -9.57 -3.56
N TYR A 87 5.92 -9.75 -4.85
CA TYR A 87 5.93 -11.04 -5.54
C TYR A 87 7.31 -11.66 -5.52
N TYR A 88 7.36 -12.98 -5.30
CA TYR A 88 8.59 -13.75 -5.50
C TYR A 88 8.61 -14.35 -6.91
N LEU A 89 9.77 -14.28 -7.56
CA LEU A 89 10.00 -14.83 -8.88
C LEU A 89 10.83 -16.12 -8.78
N SER A 90 10.66 -17.02 -9.75
CA SER A 90 11.37 -18.31 -9.82
C SER A 90 12.88 -18.14 -9.94
N ASN A 91 13.35 -17.01 -10.47
CA ASN A 91 14.76 -16.66 -10.56
C ASN A 91 15.38 -16.22 -9.22
N GLY A 92 14.61 -16.11 -8.15
CA GLY A 92 15.09 -15.67 -6.83
C GLY A 92 14.99 -14.17 -6.55
N SER A 93 14.62 -13.36 -7.54
CA SER A 93 14.35 -11.93 -7.38
C SER A 93 12.93 -11.66 -6.87
N ALA A 94 12.65 -10.40 -6.56
CA ALA A 94 11.33 -9.93 -6.11
C ALA A 94 10.87 -8.69 -6.87
N ARG A 95 9.54 -8.58 -7.03
CA ARG A 95 8.87 -7.45 -7.71
C ARG A 95 7.82 -6.85 -6.80
N LEU A 96 7.86 -5.53 -6.64
CA LEU A 96 6.84 -4.79 -5.91
C LEU A 96 5.78 -4.28 -6.88
N GLY A 97 4.58 -4.82 -6.74
CA GLY A 97 3.38 -4.47 -7.49
C GLY A 97 2.53 -3.44 -6.77
N PHE A 98 2.09 -2.41 -7.50
CA PHE A 98 1.16 -1.39 -7.01
C PHE A 98 0.25 -0.89 -8.15
N TRP A 99 -0.91 -0.37 -7.78
CA TRP A 99 -1.94 0.04 -8.74
C TRP A 99 -1.88 1.54 -9.01
N VAL A 100 -1.80 1.90 -10.29
CA VAL A 100 -1.83 3.27 -10.80
C VAL A 100 -2.86 3.35 -11.92
N GLN A 101 -3.84 4.25 -11.78
CA GLN A 101 -4.87 4.51 -12.81
C GLN A 101 -5.54 3.24 -13.39
N GLY A 102 -5.87 2.27 -12.55
CA GLY A 102 -6.54 1.04 -12.96
C GLY A 102 -5.64 -0.03 -13.59
N ARG A 103 -4.31 0.17 -13.61
CA ARG A 103 -3.33 -0.84 -14.03
C ARG A 103 -2.34 -1.14 -12.92
N GLU A 104 -1.88 -2.39 -12.85
CA GLU A 104 -0.87 -2.80 -11.89
C GLU A 104 0.51 -2.73 -12.52
N TYR A 105 1.39 -1.95 -11.90
CA TYR A 105 2.78 -1.79 -12.31
C TYR A 105 3.68 -2.55 -11.34
N MET A 106 4.78 -3.07 -11.86
CA MET A 106 5.72 -3.88 -11.09
C MET A 106 7.12 -3.33 -11.22
N LEU A 107 7.76 -3.06 -10.09
CA LEU A 107 9.12 -2.55 -10.02
C LEU A 107 10.05 -3.58 -9.35
N PRO A 108 11.28 -3.75 -9.85
CA PRO A 108 12.34 -4.46 -9.13
C PRO A 108 12.54 -3.86 -7.74
N VAL A 109 12.59 -4.72 -6.73
CA VAL A 109 12.67 -4.26 -5.33
C VAL A 109 13.99 -3.53 -5.03
N GLY A 110 15.09 -3.93 -5.69
CA GLY A 110 16.38 -3.28 -5.54
C GLY A 110 16.34 -1.80 -5.90
N ILE A 111 15.60 -1.43 -6.95
CA ILE A 111 15.48 -0.04 -7.41
C ILE A 111 14.75 0.78 -6.35
N LEU A 112 13.69 0.22 -5.74
CA LEU A 112 12.95 0.89 -4.68
C LEU A 112 13.78 1.07 -3.42
N LEU A 113 14.58 0.07 -3.02
CA LEU A 113 15.45 0.17 -1.84
C LEU A 113 16.46 1.31 -2.00
N LYS A 114 17.14 1.40 -3.16
CA LYS A 114 18.09 2.50 -3.46
C LYS A 114 17.41 3.85 -3.69
N ALA A 115 16.18 3.87 -4.21
CA ALA A 115 15.46 5.12 -4.45
C ALA A 115 14.97 5.78 -3.14
N LEU A 116 14.58 4.97 -2.15
CA LEU A 116 14.05 5.45 -0.87
C LEU A 116 15.11 6.19 -0.04
N ILE A 117 16.30 5.61 0.12
CA ILE A 117 17.39 6.18 0.92
C ILE A 117 18.74 5.98 0.23
N ASP A 118 19.67 6.91 0.47
CA ASP A 118 21.03 6.79 -0.04
C ASP A 118 21.74 5.66 0.70
N THR A 119 21.97 4.54 0.02
CA THR A 119 22.46 3.29 0.62
C THR A 119 23.44 2.59 -0.30
N THR A 120 24.36 1.86 0.33
CA THR A 120 25.31 0.99 -0.38
C THR A 120 24.77 -0.42 -0.55
N ASP A 121 25.24 -1.14 -1.58
CA ASP A 121 24.87 -2.55 -1.81
C ASP A 121 25.21 -3.42 -0.60
N ARG A 122 26.30 -3.10 0.11
CA ARG A 122 26.71 -3.75 1.35
C ARG A 122 25.68 -3.55 2.47
N GLU A 123 25.13 -2.35 2.62
CA GLU A 123 24.10 -2.07 3.62
C GLU A 123 22.80 -2.80 3.28
N ILE A 124 22.39 -2.82 2.01
CA ILE A 124 21.21 -3.56 1.57
C ILE A 124 21.40 -5.06 1.86
N TYR A 125 22.54 -5.63 1.46
CA TYR A 125 22.87 -7.03 1.73
C TYR A 125 22.88 -7.34 3.23
N ALA A 126 23.53 -6.48 4.03
CA ALA A 126 23.60 -6.64 5.47
C ALA A 126 22.22 -6.57 6.12
N ASN A 127 21.37 -5.63 5.72
CA ASN A 127 20.01 -5.50 6.26
C ASN A 127 19.15 -6.71 5.86
N LEU A 128 19.22 -7.20 4.62
CA LEU A 128 18.48 -8.38 4.17
C LEU A 128 18.89 -9.66 4.90
N THR A 129 20.19 -9.83 5.14
CA THR A 129 20.75 -11.02 5.80
C THR A 129 20.72 -10.93 7.33
N SER A 130 20.54 -9.74 7.89
CA SER A 130 20.42 -9.54 9.34
C SER A 130 19.01 -9.86 9.83
N TYR A 131 18.88 -10.50 10.99
CA TYR A 131 17.61 -10.64 11.70
C TYR A 131 17.61 -9.76 12.95
N TYR A 132 16.46 -9.15 13.25
CA TYR A 132 16.25 -8.36 14.47
C TYR A 132 15.80 -9.28 15.60
N ASN A 133 16.66 -9.53 16.59
CA ASN A 133 16.30 -10.29 17.79
C ASN A 133 16.31 -9.34 18.99
N GLU A 134 15.18 -9.17 19.69
CA GLU A 134 15.06 -8.26 20.85
C GLU A 134 16.06 -8.56 21.98
N LYS A 135 16.60 -9.80 22.04
CA LYS A 135 17.61 -10.20 23.04
C LYS A 135 19.07 -10.01 22.61
N TYR A 136 19.36 -9.84 21.32
CA TYR A 136 20.72 -9.72 20.80
C TYR A 136 20.72 -8.65 19.71
N GLU A 137 21.35 -7.50 19.99
CA GLU A 137 21.66 -6.49 18.99
C GLU A 137 22.18 -7.13 17.69
N LYS A 138 21.84 -6.52 16.52
CA LYS A 138 22.16 -6.95 15.15
C LYS A 138 23.16 -8.12 15.06
N GLY A 139 22.68 -9.34 15.30
CA GLY A 139 23.52 -10.53 15.28
C GLY A 139 23.56 -11.15 13.88
N LYS A 140 24.74 -11.57 13.42
CA LYS A 140 24.85 -12.52 12.30
C LYS A 140 24.32 -13.87 12.77
N GLY A 141 23.06 -14.17 12.43
CA GLY A 141 22.35 -15.35 12.91
C GLY A 141 22.45 -16.56 11.99
N VAL A 142 22.40 -17.75 12.61
CA VAL A 142 22.36 -19.12 12.05
C VAL A 142 21.09 -19.41 11.21
N VAL A 143 20.28 -18.40 10.88
CA VAL A 143 19.15 -18.45 9.93
C VAL A 143 19.43 -17.63 8.67
N GLY A 144 20.64 -17.10 8.51
CA GLY A 144 21.21 -16.84 7.19
C GLY A 144 21.53 -18.19 6.55
N THR A 145 20.52 -18.94 6.11
CA THR A 145 20.81 -20.02 5.16
C THR A 145 21.52 -19.38 3.97
N PRO A 146 22.56 -20.01 3.38
CA PRO A 146 23.28 -19.46 2.23
C PRO A 146 22.34 -18.90 1.15
N ARG A 147 21.17 -19.52 1.04
CA ARG A 147 20.06 -19.20 0.13
C ARG A 147 19.53 -17.76 0.24
N ILE A 148 19.53 -17.13 1.42
CA ILE A 148 19.10 -15.72 1.55
C ILE A 148 20.18 -14.78 1.00
N GLY A 149 21.46 -15.10 1.25
CA GLY A 149 22.59 -14.37 0.69
C GLY A 149 22.59 -14.43 -0.84
N ASP A 150 22.37 -15.62 -1.40
CA ASP A 150 22.28 -15.83 -2.85
C ASP A 150 21.13 -14.99 -3.46
N ARG A 151 19.94 -14.99 -2.85
CA ARG A 151 18.81 -14.16 -3.31
C ARG A 151 19.08 -12.66 -3.19
N ALA A 152 19.75 -12.24 -2.12
CA ALA A 152 20.15 -10.84 -1.96
C ALA A 152 21.16 -10.43 -3.05
N GLN A 153 22.10 -11.31 -3.40
CA GLN A 153 23.01 -11.10 -4.54
C GLN A 153 22.23 -10.99 -5.85
N ILE A 154 21.28 -11.89 -6.13
CA ILE A 154 20.46 -11.82 -7.35
C ILE A 154 19.74 -10.47 -7.49
N ILE A 155 19.21 -9.92 -6.39
CA ILE A 155 18.56 -8.60 -6.39
C ILE A 155 19.55 -7.47 -6.69
N LEU A 156 20.79 -7.58 -6.19
CA LEU A 156 21.85 -6.59 -6.40
C LEU A 156 22.45 -6.71 -7.81
N ASP A 157 22.67 -7.92 -8.31
CA ASP A 157 23.15 -8.20 -9.66
C ASP A 157 22.18 -7.64 -10.70
N GLU A 158 20.86 -7.73 -10.46
CA GLU A 158 19.86 -7.11 -11.31
C GLU A 158 20.02 -5.58 -11.42
N LEU A 159 20.47 -4.90 -10.35
CA LEU A 159 20.76 -3.47 -10.40
C LEU A 159 22.01 -3.17 -11.21
N HIS A 160 23.02 -4.05 -11.12
CA HIS A 160 24.23 -3.95 -11.91
C HIS A 160 23.94 -4.14 -13.40
N ASP A 161 23.10 -5.11 -13.77
CA ASP A 161 22.66 -5.33 -15.15
C ASP A 161 21.94 -4.11 -15.73
N LEU A 162 21.17 -3.39 -14.91
CA LEU A 162 20.49 -2.15 -15.27
C LEU A 162 21.39 -0.91 -15.17
N SER A 163 22.66 -1.06 -14.76
CA SER A 163 23.61 0.05 -14.54
C SER A 163 23.10 1.12 -13.55
N LEU A 164 22.34 0.71 -12.54
CA LEU A 164 21.74 1.57 -11.51
C LEU A 164 22.51 1.49 -10.18
N PHE A 165 23.47 2.39 -10.01
CA PHE A 165 24.37 2.36 -8.86
C PHE A 165 23.95 3.34 -7.76
N THR A 166 23.50 4.52 -8.14
CA THR A 166 23.20 5.63 -7.23
C THR A 166 21.70 5.83 -7.03
N ARG A 167 21.33 6.48 -5.92
CA ARG A 167 19.94 6.88 -5.64
C ARG A 167 19.35 7.74 -6.76
N LEU A 168 20.12 8.70 -7.28
CA LEU A 168 19.66 9.60 -8.34
C LEU A 168 19.34 8.85 -9.63
N GLN A 169 20.15 7.88 -10.03
CA GLN A 169 19.87 7.02 -11.18
C GLN A 169 18.59 6.20 -10.98
N CYS A 170 18.37 5.65 -9.78
CA CYS A 170 17.16 4.89 -9.48
C CYS A 170 15.91 5.77 -9.52
N LEU A 171 15.98 7.00 -8.99
CA LEU A 171 14.88 7.97 -9.09
C LEU A 171 14.61 8.35 -10.54
N GLN A 172 15.65 8.63 -11.32
CA GLN A 172 15.50 8.95 -12.74
C GLN A 172 14.81 7.81 -13.50
N TYR A 173 15.24 6.56 -13.28
CA TYR A 173 14.62 5.38 -13.88
C TYR A 173 13.12 5.27 -13.56
N ILE A 174 12.73 5.47 -12.29
CA ILE A 174 11.32 5.49 -11.91
C ILE A 174 10.59 6.64 -12.61
N GLY A 175 11.17 7.84 -12.60
CA GLY A 175 10.59 9.02 -13.22
C GLY A 175 10.30 8.83 -14.71
N GLU A 176 11.29 8.38 -15.47
CA GLU A 176 11.18 8.11 -16.91
C GLU A 176 10.08 7.07 -17.23
N HIS A 177 9.95 6.03 -16.41
CA HIS A 177 8.91 5.01 -16.58
C HIS A 177 7.50 5.50 -16.25
N PHE A 178 7.35 6.38 -15.24
CA PHE A 178 6.03 6.79 -14.74
C PHE A 178 5.53 8.14 -15.23
N GLN A 179 6.40 9.00 -15.76
CA GLN A 179 6.02 10.28 -16.35
C GLN A 179 4.95 10.18 -17.46
N PRO A 180 5.02 9.24 -18.44
CA PRO A 180 3.98 9.15 -19.47
C PRO A 180 2.60 8.76 -18.90
N ILE A 181 2.59 8.06 -17.77
CA ILE A 181 1.39 7.57 -17.08
C ILE A 181 0.77 8.68 -16.22
N MET A 182 1.62 9.47 -15.55
CA MET A 182 1.19 10.57 -14.69
C MET A 182 0.90 11.84 -15.50
N ARG A 183 -0.32 11.94 -16.05
CA ARG A 183 -0.78 13.11 -16.83
C ARG A 183 -0.53 14.46 -16.14
N GLU A 184 -0.74 14.51 -14.82
CA GLU A 184 -0.58 15.72 -14.00
C GLU A 184 0.88 16.20 -13.93
N LEU A 185 1.87 15.30 -14.09
CA LEU A 185 3.29 15.57 -13.89
C LEU A 185 4.10 15.42 -15.18
N ARG A 186 3.46 15.51 -16.35
CA ARG A 186 4.14 15.31 -17.65
C ARG A 186 5.26 16.32 -17.91
N ASN A 187 5.08 17.55 -17.46
CA ASN A 187 6.05 18.64 -17.67
C ASN A 187 7.05 18.78 -16.52
N GLU A 188 6.92 17.96 -15.47
CA GLU A 188 7.79 18.01 -14.31
C GLU A 188 9.07 17.20 -14.54
N SER A 189 10.09 17.47 -13.73
CA SER A 189 11.33 16.69 -13.78
C SER A 189 11.08 15.23 -13.36
N HIS A 190 11.86 14.30 -13.93
CA HIS A 190 11.79 12.87 -13.59
C HIS A 190 11.92 12.63 -12.08
N TYR A 191 12.72 13.43 -11.38
CA TYR A 191 12.89 13.32 -9.93
C TYR A 191 11.62 13.65 -9.15
N ILE A 192 10.87 14.67 -9.57
CA ILE A 192 9.58 15.03 -8.95
C ILE A 192 8.56 13.93 -9.18
N VAL A 193 8.51 13.38 -10.41
CA VAL A 193 7.64 12.25 -10.74
C VAL A 193 7.97 11.03 -9.87
N ALA A 194 9.25 10.71 -9.72
CA ALA A 194 9.70 9.59 -8.91
C ALA A 194 9.35 9.77 -7.42
N ASP A 195 9.58 10.96 -6.87
CA ASP A 195 9.21 11.26 -5.49
C ASP A 195 7.69 11.18 -5.28
N ALA A 196 6.90 11.67 -6.25
CA ALA A 196 5.45 11.49 -6.24
C ALA A 196 5.04 10.02 -6.27
N VAL A 197 5.68 9.17 -7.10
CA VAL A 197 5.43 7.71 -7.10
C VAL A 197 5.70 7.11 -5.72
N LEU A 198 6.86 7.41 -5.13
CA LEU A 198 7.26 6.88 -3.82
C LEU A 198 6.35 7.37 -2.68
N ASN A 199 5.82 8.59 -2.77
CA ASN A 199 4.97 9.17 -1.73
C ASN A 199 3.49 8.80 -1.89
N ASP A 200 2.99 8.73 -3.12
CA ASP A 200 1.57 8.52 -3.40
C ASP A 200 1.18 7.07 -3.62
N TYR A 201 2.12 6.17 -3.86
CA TYR A 201 1.80 4.77 -4.16
C TYR A 201 2.54 3.77 -3.27
N ILE A 202 3.76 4.07 -2.84
CA ILE A 202 4.59 3.13 -2.10
C ILE A 202 4.45 3.35 -0.59
N LEU A 203 3.93 2.34 0.11
CA LEU A 203 3.85 2.28 1.58
C LEU A 203 3.30 3.56 2.23
N VAL A 204 2.21 4.09 1.65
CA VAL A 204 1.66 5.45 1.91
C VAL A 204 1.21 5.75 3.34
N HIS A 205 1.22 4.76 4.22
CA HIS A 205 0.95 4.94 5.64
C HIS A 205 2.17 5.49 6.39
N LEU A 206 3.37 5.39 5.81
CA LEU A 206 4.63 5.89 6.35
C LEU A 206 5.02 7.18 5.64
N LYS A 207 5.40 8.21 6.42
CA LYS A 207 5.87 9.50 5.89
C LYS A 207 7.38 9.51 5.62
N ASN A 208 8.16 8.83 6.47
CA ASN A 208 9.61 8.80 6.37
C ASN A 208 10.06 7.69 5.42
N ASN A 209 10.96 8.03 4.48
CA ASN A 209 11.52 7.07 3.54
C ASN A 209 12.39 6.01 4.22
N PHE A 210 13.01 6.33 5.37
CA PHE A 210 13.76 5.36 6.15
C PHE A 210 12.85 4.26 6.72
N ASP A 211 11.66 4.63 7.21
CA ASP A 211 10.69 3.65 7.71
C ASP A 211 10.12 2.80 6.57
N LYS A 212 9.88 3.41 5.39
CA LYS A 212 9.50 2.68 4.18
C LYS A 212 10.58 1.66 3.79
N PHE A 213 11.85 2.05 3.86
CA PHE A 213 12.98 1.16 3.58
C PHE A 213 13.00 -0.02 4.57
N ASN A 214 12.90 0.24 5.87
CA ASN A 214 12.90 -0.81 6.89
C ASN A 214 11.72 -1.77 6.73
N LEU A 215 10.52 -1.25 6.46
CA LEU A 215 9.35 -2.08 6.22
C LEU A 215 9.50 -2.92 4.94
N LEU A 216 10.10 -2.37 3.89
CA LEU A 216 10.34 -3.11 2.66
C LEU A 216 11.34 -4.25 2.86
N ILE A 217 12.42 -4.02 3.63
CA ILE A 217 13.35 -5.06 4.06
C ILE A 217 12.62 -6.14 4.86
N PHE A 218 11.79 -5.75 5.83
CA PHE A 218 11.00 -6.70 6.62
C PHE A 218 10.05 -7.53 5.76
N MET A 219 9.39 -6.92 4.76
CA MET A 219 8.53 -7.63 3.82
C MET A 219 9.32 -8.63 2.96
N LEU A 220 10.53 -8.30 2.52
CA LEU A 220 11.42 -9.22 1.80
C LEU A 220 11.84 -10.41 2.67
N GLN A 221 12.24 -10.16 3.91
CA GLN A 221 12.59 -11.22 4.85
C GLN A 221 11.41 -12.16 5.12
N LYS A 222 10.22 -11.57 5.33
CA LYS A 222 8.97 -12.35 5.48
C LYS A 222 8.66 -13.16 4.23
N LEU A 223 8.88 -12.60 3.04
CA LEU A 223 8.71 -13.31 1.78
C LEU A 223 9.67 -14.49 1.65
N PHE A 224 10.96 -14.29 1.91
CA PHE A 224 11.95 -15.38 1.86
C PHE A 224 11.68 -16.47 2.88
N SER A 225 11.25 -16.11 4.09
CA SER A 225 10.80 -17.07 5.09
C SER A 225 9.59 -17.89 4.63
N LEU A 226 8.69 -17.31 3.82
CA LEU A 226 7.57 -18.03 3.21
C LEU A 226 8.05 -18.97 2.08
N ILE A 227 9.07 -18.57 1.33
CA ILE A 227 9.68 -19.44 0.29
C ILE A 227 10.38 -20.64 0.92
N ASP A 228 11.16 -20.40 1.98
CA ASP A 228 11.94 -21.42 2.68
C ASP A 228 11.09 -22.31 3.60
N HIS A 229 9.78 -22.11 3.62
CA HIS A 229 8.83 -22.85 4.45
C HIS A 229 9.11 -22.74 5.96
N THR A 230 9.85 -21.72 6.38
CA THR A 230 10.08 -21.39 7.79
C THR A 230 8.94 -20.59 8.40
N SER A 231 8.06 -20.02 7.57
CA SER A 231 6.81 -19.38 7.99
C SER A 231 5.59 -19.95 7.26
N VAL A 232 4.44 -19.89 7.94
CA VAL A 232 3.14 -20.33 7.42
C VAL A 232 2.44 -19.14 6.75
N PRO A 233 1.68 -19.34 5.66
CA PRO A 233 0.83 -18.29 5.11
C PRO A 233 -0.22 -17.79 6.12
N ASP A 234 -0.48 -16.49 6.07
CA ASP A 234 -1.51 -15.85 6.87
C ASP A 234 -2.91 -16.19 6.29
N ASN A 235 -3.82 -16.69 7.14
CA ASN A 235 -5.19 -17.01 6.73
C ASN A 235 -6.01 -15.71 6.55
N PRO A 236 -6.48 -15.37 5.34
CA PRO A 236 -7.28 -14.16 5.11
C PRO A 236 -8.68 -14.21 5.74
N ASP A 237 -9.18 -15.41 6.04
CA ASP A 237 -10.51 -15.62 6.63
C ASP A 237 -10.48 -15.57 8.17
N SER A 238 -9.29 -15.52 8.77
CA SER A 238 -9.14 -15.32 10.21
C SER A 238 -9.48 -13.88 10.59
N LEU A 239 -10.31 -13.71 11.63
CA LEU A 239 -10.68 -12.40 12.18
C LEU A 239 -9.45 -11.56 12.59
N GLN A 240 -8.34 -12.20 12.98
CA GLN A 240 -7.09 -11.51 13.32
C GLN A 240 -6.50 -10.71 12.14
N ASN A 241 -6.77 -11.15 10.91
CA ASN A 241 -6.24 -10.60 9.66
C ASN A 241 -7.27 -9.72 8.94
N GLN A 242 -8.41 -9.47 9.58
CA GLN A 242 -9.51 -8.69 9.04
C GLN A 242 -9.71 -7.40 9.83
N GLU A 243 -10.40 -6.46 9.18
CA GLU A 243 -10.83 -5.19 9.72
C GLU A 243 -12.21 -4.84 9.13
N ILE A 244 -13.00 -4.04 9.85
CA ILE A 244 -14.30 -3.55 9.38
C ILE A 244 -14.17 -2.11 8.86
N LEU A 245 -14.50 -1.90 7.58
CA LEU A 245 -14.70 -0.58 7.00
C LEU A 245 -16.10 -0.05 7.36
N LEU A 246 -16.12 0.98 8.20
CA LEU A 246 -17.35 1.64 8.62
C LEU A 246 -17.94 2.55 7.53
N PRO A 247 -19.28 2.75 7.50
CA PRO A 247 -19.95 3.64 6.56
C PRO A 247 -19.38 5.06 6.49
N GLY A 248 -19.03 5.64 7.63
CA GLY A 248 -18.44 6.98 7.69
C GLY A 248 -17.11 7.07 6.92
N HIS A 249 -16.26 6.04 7.03
CA HIS A 249 -15.01 5.97 6.28
C HIS A 249 -15.26 5.85 4.77
N LEU A 250 -16.24 5.04 4.37
CA LEU A 250 -16.62 4.87 2.97
C LEU A 250 -17.09 6.20 2.35
N ILE A 251 -17.91 6.96 3.08
CA ILE A 251 -18.37 8.28 2.65
C ILE A 251 -17.19 9.24 2.51
N THR A 252 -16.26 9.27 3.47
CA THR A 252 -15.05 10.11 3.37
C THR A 252 -14.22 9.78 2.13
N ILE A 253 -14.00 8.50 1.85
CA ILE A 253 -13.26 8.05 0.66
C ILE A 253 -13.98 8.49 -0.61
N TYR A 254 -15.30 8.31 -0.67
CA TYR A 254 -16.12 8.69 -1.82
C TYR A 254 -16.12 10.20 -2.05
N LEU A 255 -16.35 10.99 -1.01
CA LEU A 255 -16.31 12.47 -1.10
C LEU A 255 -14.96 12.96 -1.58
N LYS A 256 -13.86 12.45 -1.04
CA LYS A 256 -12.51 12.80 -1.49
C LYS A 256 -12.33 12.50 -2.97
N PHE A 257 -12.75 11.32 -3.41
CA PHE A 257 -12.65 10.92 -4.82
C PHE A 257 -13.47 11.86 -5.72
N SER A 258 -14.72 12.15 -5.36
CA SER A 258 -15.60 13.04 -6.13
C SER A 258 -15.03 14.46 -6.22
N ILE A 259 -14.49 15.00 -5.11
CA ILE A 259 -13.84 16.32 -5.10
C ILE A 259 -12.60 16.31 -6.01
N LYS A 260 -11.75 15.28 -5.92
CA LYS A 260 -10.56 15.18 -6.78
C LYS A 260 -10.94 15.12 -8.26
N LEU A 261 -11.99 14.38 -8.60
CA LEU A 261 -12.48 14.26 -9.97
C LEU A 261 -13.02 15.61 -10.49
N LEU A 262 -13.83 16.32 -9.71
CA LEU A 262 -14.30 17.65 -10.05
C LEU A 262 -13.14 18.64 -10.25
N TRP A 263 -12.13 18.57 -9.39
CA TRP A 263 -10.95 19.41 -9.50
C TRP A 263 -10.15 19.12 -10.76
N CYS A 264 -9.87 17.85 -11.08
CA CYS A 264 -9.21 17.49 -12.34
C CYS A 264 -10.00 17.95 -13.57
N SER A 265 -11.34 17.79 -13.58
CA SER A 265 -12.17 18.26 -14.69
C SER A 265 -12.09 19.79 -14.86
N ALA A 266 -12.08 20.55 -13.75
CA ALA A 266 -11.92 22.00 -13.79
C ALA A 266 -10.52 22.43 -14.24
N SER A 267 -9.46 21.73 -13.82
CA SER A 267 -8.09 21.99 -14.25
C SER A 267 -7.87 21.71 -15.74
N VAL A 268 -8.49 20.64 -16.27
CA VAL A 268 -8.45 20.32 -17.71
C VAL A 268 -9.15 21.41 -18.53
N LEU A 269 -10.32 21.88 -18.08
CA LEU A 269 -11.04 23.00 -18.71
C LEU A 269 -10.23 24.30 -18.71
N SER A 270 -9.44 24.56 -17.65
CA SER A 270 -8.55 25.72 -17.58
C SER A 270 -7.33 25.59 -18.52
N SER A 271 -6.81 24.37 -18.73
CA SER A 271 -5.68 24.13 -19.64
C SER A 271 -6.06 24.04 -21.12
N GLU A 272 -7.32 23.78 -21.44
CA GLU A 272 -7.83 23.71 -22.82
C GLU A 272 -8.33 25.06 -23.37
N GLY A 273 -8.24 26.15 -22.61
CA GLY A 273 -8.41 27.51 -23.12
C GLY A 273 -9.79 27.79 -23.71
N ILE A 274 -10.75 28.05 -22.81
CA ILE A 274 -11.72 29.14 -23.01
C ILE A 274 -11.34 30.25 -22.03
#